data_AF-C6TKK0-F1
#
_entry.id   AF-C6TKK0-F1
#
_cell.length_a   1.000
_cell.length_b   1.000
_cell.length_c   1.000
_cell.angle_alpha   90.00
_cell.angle_beta   90.00
_cell.angle_gamma   90.00
#
_symmetry.space_group_name_H-M   'P 1'
#
loop_
_entity.id
_entity.type
_entity.pdbx_description
1 polymer ?
#
loop_
_entity_poly.entity_id
_entity_poly.type
_entity_poly.pdbx_seq_one_letter_code
_entity_poly.pdbx_strand_id
1 'polypeptide(L)'
;MNRILLMPSLSASLFYKEINLLQPISFDRVFQFDKFNQLCSGFVQLGQYSDLSNQTRVLEMQKGSGRKWTLERDLDQLREHSKGEFDEHEVIRIVGKNPFLWHDHWPVKDYAKVFECLVLIDEIGQEADRVVSRIRAVGRETQSNSESMELDNNDSSSFQPLPYVAVHMRVEIDWMIHCKKLEQRLNTKPNL
;
A
#
# COMPACT_ATOMS: atom_id res chain seq x y z
N MET A 1 -19.55 7.63 -2.70
CA MET A 1 -20.22 6.96 -3.83
C MET A 1 -20.93 5.66 -3.46
N ASN A 2 -20.64 5.04 -2.30
CA ASN A 2 -21.24 3.75 -1.92
C ASN A 2 -21.11 2.68 -3.02
N ARG A 3 -19.92 2.60 -3.62
CA ARG A 3 -19.59 1.69 -4.71
C ARG A 3 -18.43 0.82 -4.32
N ILE A 4 -18.40 -0.37 -4.89
CA ILE A 4 -17.32 -1.32 -4.73
C ILE A 4 -16.15 -0.88 -5.63
N LEU A 5 -14.94 -0.90 -5.07
CA LEU A 5 -13.72 -0.64 -5.82
C LEU A 5 -13.33 -1.91 -6.58
N LEU A 6 -13.40 -1.87 -7.91
CA LEU A 6 -12.80 -2.93 -8.71
C LEU A 6 -11.27 -2.84 -8.57
N MET A 7 -10.68 -3.81 -7.88
CA MET A 7 -9.27 -3.72 -7.51
C MET A 7 -8.40 -3.88 -8.77
N PRO A 8 -7.62 -2.87 -9.17
CA PRO A 8 -6.69 -3.03 -10.28
C PRO A 8 -5.55 -3.97 -9.86
N SER A 9 -4.95 -4.63 -10.85
CA SER A 9 -3.72 -5.37 -10.60
C SER A 9 -2.59 -4.42 -10.21
N LEU A 10 -1.77 -4.84 -9.24
CA LEU A 10 -0.54 -4.17 -8.85
C LEU A 10 0.49 -4.34 -9.97
N SER A 11 1.23 -3.28 -10.30
CA SER A 11 2.35 -3.37 -11.23
C SER A 11 3.66 -3.45 -10.45
N ALA A 12 4.45 -4.50 -10.64
CA ALA A 12 5.80 -4.58 -10.11
C ALA A 12 6.81 -4.25 -11.21
N SER A 13 7.48 -3.10 -11.10
CA SER A 13 8.60 -2.74 -11.98
C SER A 13 9.91 -2.95 -11.24
N LEU A 14 10.64 -4.01 -11.60
CA LEU A 14 12.00 -4.25 -11.12
C LEU A 14 13.04 -3.42 -11.89
N PHE A 15 12.67 -2.88 -13.06
CA PHE A 15 13.52 -2.01 -13.87
C PHE A 15 12.71 -0.84 -14.44
N TYR A 16 13.16 0.40 -14.17
CA TYR A 16 12.58 1.66 -14.66
C TYR A 16 12.40 1.72 -16.19
N LYS A 17 13.05 0.83 -16.96
CA LYS A 17 13.09 0.86 -18.43
C LYS A 17 12.33 -0.26 -19.13
N GLU A 18 11.83 -1.26 -18.41
CA GLU A 18 11.19 -2.45 -19.01
C GLU A 18 9.68 -2.47 -18.76
N ILE A 19 9.02 -1.34 -19.04
CA ILE A 19 7.58 -1.14 -18.83
C ILE A 19 6.76 -2.17 -19.62
N ASN A 20 7.28 -2.65 -20.76
CA ASN A 20 6.64 -3.65 -21.61
C ASN A 20 6.66 -5.09 -21.04
N LEU A 21 7.47 -5.35 -20.01
CA LEU A 21 7.59 -6.67 -19.37
C LEU A 21 6.85 -6.74 -18.01
N LEU A 22 6.15 -5.67 -17.62
CA LEU A 22 5.43 -5.62 -16.36
C LEU A 22 4.26 -6.62 -16.40
N GLN A 23 4.41 -7.72 -15.66
CA GLN A 23 3.29 -8.60 -15.40
C GLN A 23 2.44 -8.03 -14.27
N PRO A 24 1.12 -7.90 -14.48
CA PRO A 24 0.22 -7.52 -13.41
C PRO A 24 0.24 -8.58 -12.30
N ILE A 25 0.34 -8.13 -11.06
CA ILE A 25 0.18 -8.94 -9.85
C ILE A 25 -1.23 -8.67 -9.34
N SER A 26 -2.07 -9.69 -9.33
CA SER A 26 -3.42 -9.56 -8.77
C SER A 26 -3.35 -9.39 -7.24
N PHE A 27 -4.37 -8.74 -6.66
CA PHE A 27 -4.39 -8.41 -5.24
C PHE A 27 -4.29 -9.65 -4.34
N ASP A 28 -4.99 -10.71 -4.72
CA ASP A 28 -5.04 -12.02 -4.07
C ASP A 28 -3.71 -12.78 -4.09
N ARG A 29 -2.73 -12.36 -4.92
CA ARG A 29 -1.36 -12.89 -4.86
C ARG A 29 -0.50 -12.27 -3.75
N VAL A 30 -0.99 -11.22 -3.11
CA VAL A 30 -0.25 -10.51 -2.05
C VAL A 30 -1.06 -10.47 -0.76
N PHE A 31 -2.36 -10.19 -0.87
CA PHE A 31 -3.26 -10.01 0.27
C PHE A 31 -4.48 -10.95 0.19
N GLN A 32 -4.99 -11.37 1.34
CA GLN A 32 -6.19 -12.18 1.45
C GLN A 32 -7.44 -11.34 1.12
N PHE A 33 -7.97 -11.50 -0.10
CA PHE A 33 -9.09 -10.71 -0.64
C PHE A 33 -10.35 -10.75 0.26
N ASP A 34 -10.81 -11.94 0.62
CA ASP A 34 -12.03 -12.09 1.43
C ASP A 34 -11.86 -11.52 2.83
N LYS A 35 -10.68 -11.71 3.42
CA LYS A 35 -10.37 -11.18 4.75
C LYS A 35 -10.26 -9.67 4.76
N PHE A 36 -9.71 -9.07 3.69
CA PHE A 36 -9.75 -7.63 3.50
C PHE A 36 -11.19 -7.12 3.51
N ASN A 37 -12.06 -7.70 2.69
CA ASN A 37 -13.46 -7.30 2.59
C ASN A 37 -14.23 -7.51 3.90
N GLN A 38 -13.91 -8.55 4.66
CA GLN A 38 -14.47 -8.79 5.98
C GLN A 38 -14.06 -7.69 6.97
N LEU A 39 -12.76 -7.37 7.06
CA LEU A 39 -12.21 -6.40 8.00
C LEU A 39 -12.61 -4.96 7.66
N CYS A 40 -12.68 -4.62 6.37
CA CYS A 40 -13.02 -3.29 5.88
C CYS A 40 -14.50 -3.14 5.48
N SER A 41 -15.36 -4.08 5.90
CA SER A 41 -16.80 -4.02 5.64
C SER A 41 -17.43 -2.71 6.13
N GLY A 42 -18.31 -2.13 5.31
CA GLY A 42 -18.92 -0.82 5.57
C GLY A 42 -17.98 0.39 5.41
N PHE A 43 -16.73 0.17 4.98
CA PHE A 43 -15.76 1.23 4.73
C PHE A 43 -15.23 1.22 3.30
N VAL A 44 -14.41 0.22 2.96
CA VAL A 44 -13.88 0.00 1.60
C VAL A 44 -14.14 -1.45 1.24
N GLN A 45 -14.82 -1.68 0.12
CA GLN A 45 -15.07 -3.01 -0.41
C GLN A 45 -14.43 -3.15 -1.78
N LEU A 46 -13.74 -4.28 -1.97
CA LEU A 46 -13.15 -4.68 -3.23
C LEU A 46 -14.07 -5.65 -3.97
N GLY A 47 -14.14 -5.50 -5.28
CA GLY A 47 -14.87 -6.40 -6.18
C GLY A 47 -13.95 -6.96 -7.25
N GLN A 48 -14.33 -8.11 -7.82
CA GLN A 48 -13.60 -8.71 -8.93
C GLN A 48 -14.27 -8.36 -10.25
N TYR A 49 -13.50 -8.33 -11.32
CA TYR A 49 -14.03 -8.14 -12.67
C TYR A 49 -14.96 -9.29 -13.10
N SER A 50 -14.79 -10.48 -12.53
CA SER A 50 -15.66 -11.64 -12.75
C SER A 50 -17.07 -11.45 -12.20
N ASP A 51 -17.26 -10.54 -11.24
CA ASP A 51 -18.56 -10.31 -10.59
C ASP A 51 -19.46 -9.37 -11.41
N LEU A 52 -18.94 -8.80 -12.50
CA LEU A 52 -19.63 -7.84 -13.34
C LEU A 52 -20.61 -8.55 -14.29
N SER A 53 -21.85 -8.05 -14.33
CA SER A 53 -22.88 -8.52 -15.26
C SER A 53 -22.63 -8.04 -16.70
N ASN A 54 -21.84 -6.95 -16.87
CA ASN A 54 -21.49 -6.33 -18.15
C ASN A 54 -22.71 -5.89 -18.99
N GLN A 55 -23.85 -5.63 -18.34
CA GLN A 55 -25.09 -5.21 -19.01
C GLN A 55 -25.03 -3.77 -19.51
N THR A 56 -24.23 -2.94 -18.84
CA THR A 56 -24.07 -1.52 -19.15
C THR A 56 -22.69 -1.26 -19.74
N ARG A 57 -22.55 -0.24 -20.58
CA ARG A 57 -21.23 0.20 -21.03
C ARG A 57 -20.42 0.72 -19.85
N VAL A 58 -19.09 0.72 -19.97
CA VAL A 58 -18.24 1.37 -18.96
C VAL A 58 -18.33 2.88 -19.14
N LEU A 59 -18.76 3.58 -18.10
CA LEU A 59 -18.77 5.03 -18.10
C LEU A 59 -17.35 5.55 -17.82
N GLU A 60 -16.75 6.21 -18.79
CA GLU A 60 -15.46 6.84 -18.59
C GLU A 60 -15.63 8.23 -17.98
N MET A 61 -15.07 8.42 -16.79
CA MET A 61 -14.98 9.71 -16.15
C MET A 61 -13.57 10.26 -16.35
N GLN A 62 -13.46 11.29 -17.18
CA GLN A 62 -12.25 12.07 -17.30
C GLN A 62 -12.08 12.90 -16.04
N LYS A 63 -10.92 12.79 -15.41
CA LYS A 63 -10.66 13.57 -14.21
C LYS A 63 -10.55 15.07 -14.52
N GLY A 64 -11.01 15.92 -13.60
CA GLY A 64 -11.10 17.37 -13.78
C GLY A 64 -9.74 18.06 -14.05
N SER A 65 -9.79 19.18 -14.80
CA SER A 65 -8.64 19.89 -15.35
C SER A 65 -7.94 20.86 -14.37
N GLY A 66 -6.74 20.54 -13.86
CA GLY A 66 -5.98 21.47 -13.01
C GLY A 66 -4.57 21.02 -12.63
N ARG A 67 -3.70 21.97 -12.24
CA ARG A 67 -2.31 21.69 -11.78
C ARG A 67 -2.22 21.23 -10.32
N LYS A 68 -3.20 21.59 -9.47
CA LYS A 68 -3.23 21.25 -8.04
C LYS A 68 -4.48 20.43 -7.71
N TRP A 69 -4.27 19.42 -6.90
CA TRP A 69 -5.26 18.47 -6.40
C TRP A 69 -5.73 18.96 -5.03
N THR A 70 -7.04 19.02 -4.80
CA THR A 70 -7.60 19.34 -3.48
C THR A 70 -8.78 18.44 -3.21
N LEU A 71 -8.94 18.05 -1.94
CA LEU A 71 -10.01 17.17 -1.48
C LEU A 71 -11.38 17.67 -1.93
N GLU A 72 -11.65 18.96 -1.76
CA GLU A 72 -12.95 19.58 -2.07
C GLU A 72 -13.27 19.45 -3.56
N ARG A 73 -12.31 19.81 -4.41
CA ARG A 73 -12.51 19.86 -5.85
C ARG A 73 -12.71 18.45 -6.44
N ASP A 74 -11.90 17.50 -5.99
CA ASP A 74 -12.03 16.12 -6.47
C ASP A 74 -13.34 15.49 -5.93
N LEU A 75 -13.76 15.78 -4.69
CA LEU A 75 -15.06 15.33 -4.15
C LEU A 75 -16.27 15.99 -4.84
N ASP A 76 -16.20 17.28 -5.17
CA ASP A 76 -17.29 17.98 -5.84
C ASP A 76 -17.49 17.44 -7.25
N GLN A 77 -16.41 17.16 -7.99
CA GLN A 77 -16.51 16.47 -9.27
C GLN A 77 -17.21 15.12 -9.09
N LEU A 78 -16.80 14.32 -8.10
CA LEU A 78 -17.45 13.04 -7.82
C LEU A 78 -18.94 13.19 -7.48
N ARG A 79 -19.35 14.25 -6.77
CA ARG A 79 -20.74 14.53 -6.41
C ARG A 79 -21.59 15.03 -7.57
N GLU A 80 -21.03 15.85 -8.45
CA GLU A 80 -21.68 16.28 -9.69
C GLU A 80 -21.97 15.09 -10.60
N HIS A 81 -21.00 14.19 -10.68
CA HIS A 81 -21.12 12.97 -11.46
C HIS A 81 -22.04 11.95 -10.75
N SER A 82 -22.12 11.91 -9.42
CA SER A 82 -23.04 11.00 -8.70
C SER A 82 -24.54 11.34 -8.81
N LYS A 83 -24.95 12.23 -9.72
CA LYS A 83 -26.36 12.57 -9.98
C LYS A 83 -26.71 12.19 -11.41
N GLY A 84 -27.78 11.42 -11.61
CA GLY A 84 -28.27 11.04 -12.95
C GLY A 84 -27.67 9.73 -13.48
N GLU A 85 -27.26 9.71 -14.76
CA GLU A 85 -26.83 8.52 -15.53
C GLU A 85 -25.75 7.66 -14.86
N PHE A 86 -25.02 8.17 -13.87
CA PHE A 86 -24.00 7.41 -13.16
C PHE A 86 -24.54 6.18 -12.42
N ASP A 87 -25.70 6.29 -11.78
CA ASP A 87 -26.33 5.15 -11.09
C ASP A 87 -26.92 4.13 -12.07
N GLU A 88 -27.03 4.48 -13.35
CA GLU A 88 -27.44 3.58 -14.43
C GLU A 88 -26.27 2.76 -14.99
N HIS A 89 -25.03 3.10 -14.63
CA HIS A 89 -23.83 2.38 -15.07
C HIS A 89 -23.26 1.51 -13.93
N GLU A 90 -23.11 0.22 -14.21
CA GLU A 90 -22.49 -0.75 -13.31
C GLU A 90 -21.02 -0.38 -13.03
N VAL A 91 -20.30 0.03 -14.07
CA VAL A 91 -18.87 0.32 -14.02
C VAL A 91 -18.58 1.76 -14.41
N ILE A 92 -17.87 2.45 -13.52
CA ILE A 92 -17.30 3.78 -13.77
C ILE A 92 -15.78 3.65 -13.77
N ARG A 93 -15.15 4.03 -14.88
CA ARG A 93 -13.69 4.07 -15.02
C ARG A 93 -13.20 5.50 -14.89
N ILE A 94 -12.41 5.75 -13.85
CA ILE A 94 -11.69 7.02 -13.71
C ILE A 94 -10.46 6.96 -14.61
N VAL A 95 -10.41 7.81 -15.63
CA VAL A 95 -9.30 7.86 -16.58
C VAL A 95 -8.24 8.86 -16.10
N GLY A 96 -6.97 8.47 -16.16
CA GLY A 96 -5.81 9.30 -15.74
C GLY A 96 -5.21 8.88 -14.39
N LYS A 97 -4.38 9.75 -13.80
CA LYS A 97 -3.81 9.50 -12.46
C LYS A 97 -4.93 9.59 -11.43
N ASN A 98 -5.16 8.50 -10.69
CA ASN A 98 -6.24 8.40 -9.70
C ASN A 98 -5.80 9.01 -8.35
N PRO A 99 -6.30 10.21 -7.98
CA PRO A 99 -5.91 10.86 -6.73
C PRO A 99 -6.63 10.27 -5.52
N PHE A 100 -7.70 9.50 -5.69
CA PHE A 100 -8.52 8.98 -4.59
C PHE A 100 -7.82 7.88 -3.80
N LEU A 101 -6.73 7.32 -4.35
CA LEU A 101 -5.83 6.41 -3.64
C LEU A 101 -4.60 7.14 -3.06
N TRP A 102 -4.49 8.47 -3.21
CA TRP A 102 -3.45 9.23 -2.54
C TRP A 102 -3.85 9.52 -1.10
N HIS A 103 -2.93 9.21 -0.20
CA HIS A 103 -3.03 9.49 1.23
C HIS A 103 -3.33 10.95 1.55
N ASP A 104 -2.87 11.90 0.71
CA ASP A 104 -3.11 13.34 0.89
C ASP A 104 -4.61 13.73 0.90
N HIS A 105 -5.49 12.88 0.37
CA HIS A 105 -6.94 13.12 0.35
C HIS A 105 -7.69 12.42 1.49
N TRP A 106 -6.99 11.70 2.36
CA TRP A 106 -7.60 10.92 3.43
C TRP A 106 -7.17 11.47 4.79
N PRO A 107 -8.09 11.57 5.76
CA PRO A 107 -7.68 11.68 7.16
C PRO A 107 -6.72 10.53 7.49
N VAL A 108 -5.61 10.83 8.17
CA VAL A 108 -4.56 9.84 8.46
C VAL A 108 -5.13 8.58 9.13
N LYS A 109 -6.12 8.74 10.02
CA LYS A 109 -6.80 7.63 10.70
C LYS A 109 -7.53 6.71 9.72
N ASP A 110 -8.24 7.29 8.76
CA ASP A 110 -9.02 6.55 7.78
C ASP A 110 -8.10 5.81 6.80
N TYR A 111 -7.01 6.47 6.40
CA TYR A 111 -5.98 5.84 5.56
C TYR A 111 -5.28 4.69 6.31
N ALA A 112 -4.94 4.88 7.58
CA ALA A 112 -4.33 3.85 8.43
C ALA A 112 -5.23 2.61 8.57
N LYS A 113 -6.54 2.80 8.72
CA LYS A 113 -7.52 1.72 8.78
C LYS A 113 -7.47 0.80 7.56
N VAL A 114 -7.18 1.32 6.37
CA VAL A 114 -7.01 0.48 5.16
C VAL A 114 -5.85 -0.51 5.34
N PHE A 115 -4.74 -0.09 5.95
CA PHE A 115 -3.60 -0.99 6.19
C PHE A 115 -3.92 -2.10 7.20
N GLU A 116 -4.77 -1.83 8.18
CA GLU A 116 -5.23 -2.85 9.13
C GLU A 116 -6.05 -3.95 8.45
N CYS A 117 -6.71 -3.63 7.32
CA CYS A 117 -7.43 -4.60 6.51
C CYS A 117 -6.52 -5.40 5.56
N LEU A 118 -5.31 -4.91 5.26
CA LEU A 118 -4.36 -5.56 4.35
C LEU A 118 -3.68 -6.74 5.02
N VAL A 119 -4.32 -7.91 4.96
CA VAL A 119 -3.75 -9.16 5.49
C VAL A 119 -2.97 -9.86 4.39
N LEU A 120 -1.69 -10.14 4.62
CA LEU A 120 -0.86 -10.91 3.68
C LEU A 120 -1.41 -12.33 3.49
N ILE A 121 -1.20 -12.90 2.30
CA ILE A 121 -1.44 -14.33 2.09
C ILE A 121 -0.47 -15.17 2.93
N ASP A 122 -0.91 -16.40 3.26
CA ASP A 122 -0.19 -17.27 4.18
C ASP A 122 1.22 -17.58 3.67
N GLU A 123 1.40 -17.74 2.36
CA GLU A 123 2.71 -17.99 1.74
C GLU A 123 3.74 -16.89 2.09
N ILE A 124 3.36 -15.61 1.93
CA ILE A 124 4.24 -14.48 2.22
C ILE A 124 4.48 -14.38 3.73
N GLY A 125 3.44 -14.58 4.54
CA GLY A 125 3.55 -14.56 6.00
C GLY A 125 4.51 -15.63 6.53
N GLN A 126 4.37 -16.87 6.05
CA GLN A 126 5.21 -17.99 6.44
C GLN A 126 6.68 -17.80 6.03
N GLU A 127 6.93 -17.27 4.82
CA GLU A 127 8.30 -17.00 4.39
C GLU A 127 8.93 -15.86 5.20
N ALA A 128 8.16 -14.82 5.56
CA ALA A 128 8.62 -13.77 6.46
C ALA A 128 8.97 -14.33 7.85
N ASP A 129 8.12 -15.18 8.42
CA ASP A 129 8.37 -15.83 9.71
C ASP A 129 9.61 -16.72 9.68
N ARG A 130 9.83 -17.44 8.57
CA ARG A 130 11.03 -18.24 8.34
C ARG A 130 12.29 -17.38 8.34
N VAL A 131 12.28 -16.26 7.63
CA VAL A 131 13.41 -15.32 7.57
C VAL A 131 13.71 -14.75 8.96
N VAL A 132 12.69 -14.28 9.67
CA VAL A 132 12.83 -13.74 11.04
C VAL A 132 13.39 -14.79 12.00
N SER A 133 12.91 -16.04 11.90
CA SER A 133 13.40 -17.15 12.71
C SER A 133 14.89 -17.42 12.47
N ARG A 134 15.35 -17.33 11.21
CA ARG A 134 16.76 -17.49 10.87
C ARG A 134 17.62 -16.34 11.37
N ILE A 135 17.16 -15.10 11.26
CA ILE A 135 17.86 -13.91 11.81
C ILE A 135 18.06 -14.08 13.32
N ARG A 136 17.02 -14.52 14.03
CA ARG A 136 17.09 -14.76 15.48
C ARG A 136 18.03 -15.90 15.84
N ALA A 137 18.08 -16.97 15.05
CA ALA A 137 19.03 -18.07 15.27
C ALA A 137 20.49 -17.60 15.17
N VAL A 138 20.83 -16.85 14.12
CA VAL A 138 22.17 -16.25 13.96
C VAL A 138 22.50 -15.27 15.09
N GLY A 139 21.52 -14.49 15.53
CA GLY A 139 21.66 -13.61 16.70
C GLY A 139 22.03 -14.39 17.97
N ARG A 140 21.36 -15.53 18.21
CA ARG A 140 21.65 -16.40 19.38
C ARG A 140 23.05 -17.00 19.31
N GLU A 141 23.46 -17.53 18.15
CA GLU A 141 24.80 -18.09 17.96
C GLU A 141 25.90 -17.05 18.21
N THR A 142 25.68 -15.81 17.77
CA THR A 142 26.64 -14.72 17.98
C THR A 142 26.73 -14.31 19.45
N GLN A 143 25.60 -14.30 20.16
CA GLN A 143 25.54 -13.98 21.58
C GLN A 143 26.16 -15.10 22.43
N SER A 144 25.86 -16.39 22.16
CA SER A 144 26.47 -17.51 22.88
C SER A 144 27.98 -17.60 22.70
N ASN A 145 28.49 -17.23 21.51
CA ASN A 145 29.94 -17.17 21.25
C ASN A 145 30.62 -15.97 21.94
N SER A 146 29.86 -14.94 22.31
CA SER A 146 30.34 -13.77 23.04
C SER A 146 30.22 -13.94 24.57
N GLU A 147 29.21 -14.68 25.03
CA GLU A 147 28.91 -14.95 26.45
C GLU A 147 29.70 -16.14 27.03
N SER A 148 30.44 -16.91 26.21
CA SER A 148 31.38 -17.93 26.71
C SER A 148 32.60 -17.35 27.48
N MET A 149 32.58 -16.06 27.86
CA MET A 149 33.55 -15.44 28.76
C MET A 149 33.00 -15.11 30.17
N GLU A 150 31.71 -15.29 30.47
CA GLU A 150 31.20 -15.09 31.84
C GLU A 150 30.24 -16.21 32.26
N LEU A 151 30.73 -17.10 33.14
CA LEU A 151 29.87 -18.00 33.92
C LEU A 151 29.09 -17.17 34.94
N ASP A 152 27.76 -17.24 34.93
CA ASP A 152 26.99 -17.86 36.03
C ASP A 152 25.47 -17.84 35.79
N ASN A 153 24.88 -19.03 35.94
CA ASN A 153 23.50 -19.36 36.33
C ASN A 153 22.44 -18.24 36.36
N ASN A 154 21.50 -18.26 35.41
CA ASN A 154 20.08 -18.41 35.79
C ASN A 154 19.23 -19.00 34.66
N ASP A 155 18.71 -20.17 34.93
CA ASP A 155 17.88 -21.02 34.06
C ASP A 155 16.43 -20.51 34.06
N SER A 156 16.10 -19.51 33.24
CA SER A 156 14.68 -19.19 32.93
C SER A 156 14.39 -18.27 31.73
N SER A 157 15.36 -17.80 30.93
CA SER A 157 15.09 -16.81 29.85
C SER A 157 15.08 -17.38 28.42
N SER A 158 15.36 -18.67 28.24
CA SER A 158 15.59 -19.32 26.93
C SER A 158 14.39 -19.30 25.96
N PHE A 159 13.21 -18.88 26.42
CA PHE A 159 12.00 -18.77 25.61
C PHE A 159 11.70 -17.37 25.08
N GLN A 160 12.44 -16.33 25.50
CA GLN A 160 12.18 -15.00 24.94
C GLN A 160 12.78 -14.87 23.53
N PRO A 161 11.98 -14.43 22.53
CA PRO A 161 12.52 -14.15 21.22
C PRO A 161 13.57 -13.03 21.33
N LEU A 162 14.76 -13.25 20.77
CA LEU A 162 15.76 -12.19 20.72
C LEU A 162 15.17 -10.95 20.02
N PRO A 163 15.33 -9.75 20.61
CA PRO A 163 14.92 -8.52 19.96
C PRO A 163 15.75 -8.31 18.70
N TYR A 164 15.13 -7.76 17.66
CA TYR A 164 15.82 -7.29 16.46
C TYR A 164 15.27 -5.92 16.07
N VAL A 165 16.09 -5.16 15.36
CA VAL A 165 15.70 -3.88 14.78
C VAL A 165 15.71 -4.03 13.26
N ALA A 166 14.56 -3.80 12.63
CA ALA A 166 14.47 -3.71 11.17
C ALA A 166 14.58 -2.23 10.76
N VAL A 167 15.45 -1.96 9.78
CA VAL A 167 15.65 -0.61 9.23
C VAL A 167 15.36 -0.65 7.73
N HIS A 168 14.38 0.12 7.28
CA HIS A 168 14.13 0.33 5.85
C HIS A 168 14.98 1.51 5.36
N MET A 169 16.03 1.21 4.62
CA MET A 169 16.93 2.22 4.05
C MET A 169 16.47 2.57 2.63
N ARG A 170 15.99 3.80 2.42
CA ARG A 170 15.69 4.36 1.09
C ARG A 170 16.79 5.36 0.73
N VAL A 171 17.86 4.87 0.10
CA VAL A 171 19.10 5.65 -0.15
C VAL A 171 19.57 5.58 -1.60
N GLU A 172 18.75 5.00 -2.48
CA GLU A 172 19.05 4.86 -3.89
C GLU A 172 19.02 6.20 -4.64
N ILE A 173 19.59 6.22 -5.85
CA ILE A 173 19.81 7.45 -6.62
C ILE A 173 18.53 8.22 -6.94
N ASP A 174 17.42 7.51 -7.18
CA ASP A 174 16.11 8.12 -7.41
C ASP A 174 15.64 8.91 -6.18
N TRP A 175 15.85 8.36 -4.99
CA TRP A 175 15.52 9.03 -3.74
C TRP A 175 16.48 10.19 -3.44
N MET A 176 17.77 10.03 -3.68
CA MET A 176 18.73 11.15 -3.56
C MET A 176 18.37 12.32 -4.47
N ILE A 177 17.94 12.05 -5.72
CA ILE A 177 17.47 13.09 -6.65
C ILE A 177 16.20 13.76 -6.10
N HIS A 178 15.28 13.01 -5.52
CA HIS A 178 14.09 13.56 -4.87
C HIS A 178 14.46 14.52 -3.74
N CYS A 179 15.35 14.10 -2.83
CA CYS A 179 15.83 14.92 -1.71
C CYS A 179 16.50 16.22 -2.20
N LYS A 180 17.40 16.14 -3.20
CA LYS A 180 18.04 17.35 -3.77
C LYS A 180 17.03 18.34 -4.35
N LYS A 181 15.99 17.86 -5.02
CA LYS A 181 14.92 18.72 -5.55
C LYS A 181 14.11 19.37 -4.43
N LEU A 182 13.88 18.66 -3.33
CA LEU A 182 13.20 19.20 -2.17
C LEU A 182 14.03 20.32 -1.51
N GLU A 183 15.33 20.09 -1.28
CA GLU A 183 16.27 21.09 -0.76
C GLU A 183 16.29 22.35 -1.62
N GLN A 184 16.40 22.21 -2.95
CA GLN A 184 16.37 23.35 -3.87
C GLN A 184 15.09 24.19 -3.72
N ARG A 185 13.92 23.55 -3.56
CA ARG A 185 12.64 24.24 -3.39
C ARG A 185 12.55 24.97 -2.04
N LEU A 186 13.10 24.40 -0.98
CA LEU A 186 13.12 25.02 0.33
C LEU A 186 14.05 26.24 0.34
N ASN A 187 15.21 26.13 -0.30
CA ASN A 187 16.20 27.20 -0.38
C ASN A 187 15.83 28.33 -1.35
N THR A 188 14.85 28.12 -2.23
CA THR A 188 14.34 29.15 -3.18
C THR A 188 13.06 29.83 -2.73
N LYS A 189 12.44 29.39 -1.62
CA LYS A 189 11.35 30.15 -0.99
C LYS A 189 11.96 31.17 -0.02
N PRO A 190 11.96 32.49 -0.33
CA PRO A 190 12.32 33.48 0.68
C PRO A 190 11.32 33.39 1.84
N ASN A 191 11.82 33.49 3.07
CA ASN A 191 11.00 33.69 4.26
C ASN A 191 10.07 34.89 4.00
N LEU A 192 8.79 34.62 3.86
CA LEU A 192 7.70 35.60 3.83
C LEU A 192 7.05 35.62 5.21
#